data_AF-A0A074WSY7-F1
#
_entry.id   AF-A0A074WSY7-F1
#
_cell.length_a   1.000
_cell.length_b   1.000
_cell.length_c   1.000
_cell.angle_alpha   90.00
_cell.angle_beta   90.00
_cell.angle_gamma   90.00
#
_symmetry.space_group_name_H-M   'P 1'
#
loop_
_entity.id
_entity.type
_entity.pdbx_description
1 polymer ?
#
loop_
_entity_poly.entity_id
_entity_poly.type
_entity_poly.pdbx_seq_one_letter_code
_entity_poly.pdbx_strand_id
1 'polypeptide(L)'
;RKEDLVALRLLPEWLVVVRVVVVHLDLARAAKTGLFGLLGDESVQVVDVASPLVEQLYELAERCERAAPAVTVAQDFERVDAEEMDALVKRGAIEAYHDREVGERLRPAILFRLCTKMCNH
;
A
#
# COMPACT_ATOMS: atom_id res chain seq x y z
N ARG A 1 -7.25 20.61 -10.34
CA ARG A 1 -6.89 19.91 -11.61
C ARG A 1 -5.60 20.46 -12.24
N LYS A 2 -5.51 21.75 -12.58
CA LYS A 2 -4.27 22.33 -13.14
C LYS A 2 -3.14 22.45 -12.10
N GLU A 3 -3.49 22.77 -10.85
CA GLU A 3 -2.57 22.79 -9.72
C GLU A 3 -2.06 21.38 -9.35
N ASP A 4 -2.97 20.38 -9.33
CA ASP A 4 -2.60 18.97 -9.13
C ASP A 4 -1.60 18.48 -10.18
N LEU A 5 -1.78 18.84 -11.45
CA LEU A 5 -0.83 18.55 -12.53
C LEU A 5 0.55 19.17 -12.29
N VAL A 6 0.60 20.41 -11.80
CA VAL A 6 1.86 21.07 -11.45
C VAL A 6 2.53 20.31 -10.31
N ALA A 7 1.77 19.96 -9.26
CA ALA A 7 2.28 19.20 -8.13
C ALA A 7 2.82 17.82 -8.54
N LEU A 8 2.08 17.08 -9.37
CA LEU A 8 2.48 15.76 -9.86
C LEU A 8 3.75 15.80 -10.72
N ARG A 9 4.08 16.96 -11.32
CA ARG A 9 5.30 17.14 -12.08
C ARG A 9 6.52 17.53 -11.22
N LEU A 10 6.34 17.86 -9.94
CA LEU A 10 7.44 18.26 -9.06
C LEU A 10 8.35 17.09 -8.66
N LEU A 11 7.80 15.87 -8.61
CA LEU A 11 8.56 14.67 -8.29
C LEU A 11 8.76 13.80 -9.55
N PRO A 12 9.86 13.03 -9.61
CA PRO A 12 10.12 12.12 -10.71
C PRO A 12 9.12 10.95 -10.71
N GLU A 13 8.68 10.52 -9.54
CA GLU A 13 7.75 9.39 -9.37
C GLU A 13 6.78 9.65 -8.20
N TRP A 14 5.58 9.09 -8.30
CA TRP A 14 4.55 9.09 -7.28
C TRP A 14 4.01 7.68 -7.07
N LEU A 15 3.92 7.27 -5.81
CA LEU A 15 3.25 6.04 -5.43
C LEU A 15 1.74 6.30 -5.27
N VAL A 16 0.94 5.51 -5.97
CA VAL A 16 -0.52 5.54 -5.91
C VAL A 16 -1.00 4.32 -5.15
N VAL A 17 -1.57 4.54 -3.98
CA VAL A 17 -2.09 3.43 -3.15
C VAL A 17 -3.33 2.84 -3.83
N VAL A 18 -3.20 1.61 -4.33
CA VAL A 18 -4.29 0.85 -4.97
C VAL A 18 -4.94 -0.16 -4.03
N ARG A 19 -4.25 -0.51 -2.93
CA ARG A 19 -4.75 -1.43 -1.91
C ARG A 19 -4.22 -1.04 -0.54
N VAL A 20 -5.05 -1.28 0.47
CA VAL A 20 -4.67 -1.15 1.89
C VAL A 20 -4.74 -2.54 2.53
N VAL A 21 -3.69 -2.92 3.23
CA VAL A 21 -3.60 -4.18 3.98
C VAL A 21 -3.31 -3.84 5.44
N VAL A 22 -4.13 -4.37 6.35
CA VAL A 22 -3.95 -4.18 7.79
C VAL A 22 -3.19 -5.36 8.37
N VAL A 23 -2.14 -5.07 9.14
CA VAL A 23 -1.33 -6.08 9.84
C VAL A 23 -1.58 -5.98 11.33
N HIS A 24 -2.26 -6.97 11.90
CA HIS A 24 -2.58 -7.00 13.34
C HIS A 24 -1.40 -7.55 14.14
N LEU A 25 -0.59 -6.67 14.70
CA LEU A 25 0.59 -7.05 15.46
C LEU A 25 0.90 -5.98 16.51
N ASP A 26 1.32 -6.41 17.71
CA ASP A 26 1.77 -5.46 18.73
C ASP A 26 3.07 -4.76 18.29
N LEU A 27 3.29 -3.55 18.81
CA LEU A 27 4.39 -2.69 18.38
C LEU A 27 5.77 -3.33 18.62
N ALA A 28 5.93 -4.07 19.71
CA ALA A 28 7.22 -4.69 20.05
C ALA A 28 7.57 -5.82 19.08
N ARG A 29 6.59 -6.62 18.65
CA ARG A 29 6.79 -7.64 17.62
C ARG A 29 6.96 -7.03 16.24
N ALA A 30 6.19 -5.99 15.90
CA ALA A 30 6.34 -5.28 14.63
C ALA A 30 7.73 -4.65 14.48
N ALA A 31 8.26 -4.02 15.53
CA ALA A 31 9.63 -3.47 15.51
C ALA A 31 10.70 -4.55 15.24
N LYS A 32 10.49 -5.79 15.70
CA LYS A 32 11.42 -6.90 15.47
C LYS A 32 11.41 -7.42 14.04
N THR A 33 10.36 -7.18 13.26
CA THR A 33 10.33 -7.60 11.85
C THR A 33 11.17 -6.69 10.96
N GLY A 34 11.38 -5.43 11.38
CA GLY A 34 12.06 -4.42 10.58
C GLY A 34 11.28 -3.98 9.34
N LEU A 35 10.01 -4.37 9.21
CA LEU A 35 9.21 -4.14 7.99
C LEU A 35 8.35 -2.87 8.02
N PHE A 36 8.20 -2.22 9.18
CA PHE A 36 7.38 -1.03 9.33
C PHE A 36 8.21 0.20 9.69
N GLY A 37 7.98 1.28 8.95
CA GLY A 37 8.41 2.63 9.29
C GLY A 37 7.30 3.46 9.95
N LEU A 38 7.62 4.71 10.25
CA LEU A 38 6.64 5.71 10.70
C LEU A 38 6.30 6.65 9.53
N LEU A 39 5.01 6.93 9.34
CA LEU A 39 4.53 8.02 8.50
C LEU A 39 3.57 8.87 9.33
N GLY A 40 4.01 10.05 9.73
CA GLY A 40 3.30 10.84 10.75
C GLY A 40 3.34 10.13 12.11
N ASP A 41 2.18 9.96 12.73
CA ASP A 41 1.97 9.28 14.01
C ASP A 41 1.57 7.81 13.88
N GLU A 42 1.42 7.32 12.65
CA GLU A 42 0.99 5.95 12.35
C GLU A 42 2.16 5.10 11.84
N SER A 43 2.15 3.81 12.20
CA SER A 43 3.10 2.82 11.69
C SER A 43 2.57 2.24 10.38
N VAL A 44 3.12 2.71 9.26
CA VAL A 44 2.69 2.31 7.90
C VAL A 44 3.88 2.08 7.00
N GLN A 45 3.66 1.31 5.94
CA GLN A 45 4.61 1.09 4.87
C GLN A 45 3.90 1.20 3.53
N VAL A 46 4.30 2.17 2.70
CA VAL A 46 3.80 2.29 1.32
C VAL A 46 4.85 1.68 0.41
N VAL A 47 4.47 0.60 -0.27
CA VAL A 47 5.40 -0.22 -1.04
C VAL A 47 4.91 -0.32 -2.47
N ASP A 48 5.78 0.01 -3.43
CA ASP A 48 5.53 -0.23 -4.84
C ASP A 48 5.15 -1.70 -5.10
N VAL A 49 4.12 -1.93 -5.91
CA VAL A 49 3.58 -3.29 -6.16
C VAL A 49 4.64 -4.23 -6.75
N ALA A 50 5.59 -3.73 -7.54
CA ALA A 50 6.65 -4.54 -8.13
C ALA A 50 7.79 -4.87 -7.14
N SER A 51 7.75 -4.33 -5.92
CA SER A 51 8.78 -4.58 -4.92
C SER A 51 8.65 -5.97 -4.29
N PRO A 52 9.75 -6.72 -4.11
CA PRO A 52 9.72 -8.01 -3.41
C PRO A 52 9.34 -7.88 -1.92
N LEU A 53 9.33 -6.65 -1.37
CA LEU A 53 8.87 -6.38 -0.01
C LEU A 53 7.36 -6.60 0.15
N VAL A 54 6.59 -6.49 -0.95
CA VAL A 54 5.12 -6.69 -0.95
C VAL A 54 4.77 -8.09 -0.46
N GLU A 55 5.43 -9.12 -0.98
CA GLU A 55 5.13 -10.50 -0.59
C GLU A 55 5.47 -10.75 0.89
N GLN A 56 6.60 -10.23 1.38
CA GLN A 56 6.99 -10.37 2.79
C GLN A 56 5.95 -9.74 3.74
N LEU A 57 5.38 -8.60 3.35
CA LEU A 57 4.36 -7.90 4.12
C LEU A 57 3.00 -8.62 4.03
N TYR A 58 2.61 -9.15 2.88
CA TYR A 58 1.43 -10.01 2.74
C TYR A 58 1.53 -11.28 3.59
N GLU A 59 2.65 -11.99 3.52
CA GLU A 59 2.88 -13.17 4.34
C GLU A 59 2.80 -12.85 5.84
N LEU A 60 3.37 -11.71 6.26
CA LEU A 60 3.25 -11.26 7.65
C LEU A 60 1.79 -10.99 8.01
N ALA A 61 1.05 -10.28 7.17
CA ALA A 61 -0.35 -9.96 7.39
C ALA A 61 -1.20 -11.23 7.55
N GLU A 62 -1.07 -12.19 6.64
CA GLU A 62 -1.78 -13.46 6.72
C GLU A 62 -1.40 -14.29 7.95
N ARG A 63 -0.10 -14.37 8.27
CA ARG A 63 0.36 -15.12 9.46
C ARG A 63 -0.22 -14.51 10.73
N CYS A 64 -0.23 -13.17 10.83
CA CYS A 64 -0.83 -12.46 11.95
C CYS A 64 -2.33 -12.70 12.03
N GLU A 65 -3.06 -12.61 10.91
CA GLU A 65 -4.49 -12.81 10.88
C GLU A 65 -4.88 -14.24 11.27
N ARG A 66 -4.20 -15.26 10.72
CA ARG A 66 -4.42 -16.67 11.09
C ARG A 66 -4.16 -16.97 12.56
N ALA A 67 -3.21 -16.26 13.17
CA ALA A 67 -2.84 -16.45 14.58
C ALA A 67 -3.70 -15.63 15.55
N ALA A 68 -4.52 -14.69 15.06
CA ALA A 68 -5.27 -13.76 15.89
C ALA A 68 -6.67 -14.30 16.22
N PRO A 69 -6.95 -14.69 17.47
CA PRO A 69 -8.27 -15.24 17.85
C PRO A 69 -9.38 -14.18 17.83
N ALA A 70 -9.02 -12.89 17.81
CA ALA A 70 -9.95 -11.76 17.82
C ALA A 70 -10.34 -11.27 16.41
N VAL A 71 -9.75 -11.83 15.35
CA VAL A 71 -10.12 -11.45 13.99
C VAL A 71 -11.42 -12.15 13.60
N THR A 72 -12.51 -11.40 13.57
CA THR A 72 -13.86 -11.90 13.27
C THR A 72 -14.26 -11.77 11.80
N VAL A 73 -13.53 -10.97 11.02
CA VAL A 73 -13.73 -10.76 9.59
C VAL A 73 -12.37 -10.92 8.93
N ALA A 74 -12.19 -11.89 8.03
CA ALA A 74 -10.93 -12.07 7.33
C ALA A 74 -10.74 -10.97 6.27
N GLN A 75 -9.52 -10.46 6.15
CA GLN A 75 -9.17 -9.60 5.02
C GLN A 75 -9.01 -10.47 3.78
N ASP A 76 -9.32 -9.86 2.63
CA ASP A 76 -8.88 -10.44 1.37
C ASP A 76 -7.38 -10.17 1.17
N PHE A 77 -6.61 -11.23 1.00
CA PHE A 77 -5.17 -11.20 0.73
C PHE A 77 -4.83 -11.66 -0.70
N GLU A 78 -5.79 -11.63 -1.62
CA GLU A 78 -5.50 -11.81 -3.05
C GLU A 78 -4.36 -10.86 -3.47
N ARG A 79 -3.35 -11.40 -4.15
CA ARG A 79 -2.23 -10.59 -4.65
C ARG A 79 -2.75 -9.76 -5.80
N VAL A 80 -2.36 -8.49 -5.82
CA VAL A 80 -2.61 -7.66 -6.99
C VAL A 80 -1.60 -8.00 -8.07
N ASP A 81 -2.05 -8.06 -9.31
CA ASP A 81 -1.17 -8.18 -10.47
C ASP A 81 -0.51 -6.82 -10.76
N ALA A 82 0.83 -6.81 -10.81
CA ALA A 82 1.60 -5.58 -10.96
C ALA A 82 1.35 -4.90 -12.32
N GLU A 83 1.24 -5.68 -13.39
CA GLU A 83 1.04 -5.17 -14.74
C GLU A 83 -0.39 -4.63 -14.90
N GLU A 84 -1.38 -5.35 -14.35
CA GLU A 84 -2.77 -4.92 -14.35
C GLU A 84 -2.94 -3.60 -13.57
N MET A 85 -2.35 -3.50 -12.38
CA MET A 85 -2.44 -2.30 -11.55
C MET A 85 -1.70 -1.11 -12.18
N ASP A 86 -0.54 -1.33 -12.80
CA ASP A 86 0.18 -0.29 -13.54
C ASP A 86 -0.67 0.25 -14.70
N ALA A 87 -1.27 -0.64 -15.48
CA ALA A 87 -2.17 -0.26 -16.56
C ALA A 87 -3.39 0.52 -16.04
N LEU A 88 -3.96 0.10 -14.90
CA LEU A 88 -5.11 0.76 -14.29
C LEU A 88 -4.77 2.18 -13.81
N VAL A 89 -3.65 2.36 -13.12
CA VAL A 89 -3.19 3.68 -12.64
C VAL A 89 -2.91 4.62 -13.82
N LYS A 90 -2.24 4.13 -14.86
CA LYS A 90 -1.96 4.92 -16.08
C LYS A 90 -3.23 5.34 -16.81
N ARG A 91 -4.20 4.43 -16.96
CA ARG A 91 -5.52 4.78 -17.52
C ARG A 91 -6.22 5.86 -16.70
N GLY A 92 -6.25 5.70 -15.37
CA GLY A 92 -6.84 6.67 -14.46
C GLY A 92 -6.18 8.05 -14.55
N ALA A 93 -4.86 8.12 -14.73
CA ALA A 93 -4.14 9.37 -14.93
C ALA A 93 -4.54 10.08 -16.24
N ILE A 94 -4.64 9.33 -17.33
CA ILE A 94 -5.06 9.86 -18.64
C ILE A 94 -6.49 10.38 -18.58
N GLU A 95 -7.40 9.64 -17.92
CA GLU A 95 -8.79 10.03 -17.76
C GLU A 95 -8.95 11.28 -16.88
N ALA A 96 -8.19 11.36 -15.78
CA ALA A 96 -8.30 12.46 -14.83
C ALA A 96 -7.62 13.75 -15.33
N TYR A 97 -6.46 13.62 -15.97
CA TYR A 97 -5.58 14.75 -16.25
C TYR A 97 -5.35 15.02 -17.74
N HIS A 98 -5.77 14.11 -18.64
CA HIS A 98 -5.49 14.16 -20.08
C HIS A 98 -3.99 14.30 -20.41
N ASP A 99 -3.14 13.75 -19.53
CA ASP A 99 -1.70 13.88 -19.60
C ASP A 99 -1.03 12.52 -19.44
N ARG A 100 -0.32 12.09 -20.49
CA ARG A 100 0.39 10.80 -20.52
C ARG A 100 1.67 10.83 -19.70
N GLU A 101 2.36 11.97 -19.65
CA GLU A 101 3.62 12.11 -18.92
C GLU A 101 3.37 11.95 -17.41
N VAL A 102 2.25 12.48 -16.91
CA VAL A 102 1.84 12.24 -15.52
C VAL A 102 1.61 10.75 -15.27
N GLY A 103 0.94 10.04 -16.19
CA GLY A 103 0.72 8.60 -16.06
C GLY A 103 2.03 7.80 -15.96
N GLU A 104 3.07 8.18 -16.70
CA GLU A 104 4.39 7.52 -16.63
C GLU A 104 5.11 7.73 -15.30
N ARG A 105 4.76 8.78 -14.55
CA ARG A 105 5.32 9.08 -13.22
C ARG A 105 4.54 8.40 -12.09
N LEU A 106 3.34 7.88 -12.35
CA LEU A 106 2.55 7.20 -11.33
C LEU A 106 2.90 5.72 -11.31
N ARG A 107 3.15 5.19 -10.11
CA ARG A 107 3.44 3.79 -9.87
C ARG A 107 2.46 3.22 -8.86
N PRO A 108 1.87 2.04 -9.10
CA PRO A 108 0.94 1.43 -8.15
C PRO A 108 1.69 0.99 -6.89
N ALA A 109 1.05 1.19 -5.73
CA ALA A 109 1.59 0.82 -4.44
C ALA A 109 0.52 0.22 -3.52
N ILE A 110 0.97 -0.56 -2.53
CA ILE A 110 0.14 -1.09 -1.46
C ILE A 110 0.55 -0.39 -0.16
N LEU A 111 -0.44 0.06 0.59
CA LEU A 111 -0.24 0.59 1.93
C LEU A 111 -0.48 -0.52 2.94
N PHE A 112 0.56 -0.90 3.66
CA PHE A 112 0.48 -1.79 4.80
C PHE A 112 0.40 -0.96 6.07
N ARG A 113 -0.68 -1.11 6.84
CA ARG A 113 -0.88 -0.40 8.10
C ARG A 113 -0.79 -1.36 9.28
N LEU A 114 0.05 -1.04 10.25
CA LEU A 114 0.10 -1.78 11.51
C LEU A 114 -1.11 -1.42 12.38
N CYS A 115 -1.89 -2.41 12.80
CA CYS A 115 -2.95 -2.27 13.79
C CYS A 115 -2.53 -2.94 15.10
N THR A 116 -2.12 -2.15 16.08
CA THR A 116 -1.70 -2.65 17.41
C THR A 116 -2.87 -3.02 18.32
N LYS A 117 -4.08 -2.57 17.96
CA LYS A 117 -5.31 -2.79 18.75
C LYS A 117 -6.03 -4.08 18.39
N MET A 118 -5.52 -4.87 17.44
CA MET A 118 -6.11 -6.13 16.96
C MET A 118 -7.58 -5.97 16.51
N CYS A 119 -7.95 -4.80 15.97
CA CYS A 119 -9.30 -4.50 15.53
C CYS A 119 -9.52 -4.89 14.07
N ASN A 120 -10.67 -5.51 13.76
CA ASN A 120 -11.16 -5.69 12.38
C ASN A 120 -12.57 -5.10 12.23
N HIS A 121 -12.75 -3.81 12.57
CA HIS A 121 -14.01 -3.09 12.29
C HIS A 121 -14.00 -2.52 10.88
#